data_AF-A0A3B0PTF2-F1
#
_entry.id   AF-A0A3B0PTF2-F1
#
_cell.length_a   1.000
_cell.length_b   1.000
_cell.length_c   1.000
_cell.angle_alpha   90.00
_cell.angle_beta   90.00
_cell.angle_gamma   90.00
#
_symmetry.space_group_name_H-M   'P 1'
#
loop_
_entity.id
_entity.type
_entity.pdbx_description
1 polymer ?
#
loop_
_entity_poly.entity_id
_entity_poly.type
_entity_poly.pdbx_seq_one_letter_code
_entity_poly.pdbx_strand_id
1 'polypeptide(L)' 'MEEFYLEGKIKAIGLSNFLVHHIEALKKSAKILPMVNQLEFHPGYLQPEIVEYCQKNNIVVQAW' A
#
# COMPACT_ATOMS: atom_id res chain seq x y z
N MET A 1 -4.03 -9.65 -9.08
CA MET A 1 -4.71 -8.56 -8.37
C MET A 1 -5.29 -7.54 -9.34
N GLU A 2 -4.46 -6.92 -10.19
CA GLU A 2 -4.93 -5.90 -11.15
C GLU A 2 -6.03 -6.41 -12.10
N GLU A 3 -5.89 -7.62 -12.63
CA GLU A 3 -6.90 -8.26 -13.49
C GLU A 3 -8.27 -8.35 -12.81
N PHE A 4 -8.35 -8.89 -11.58
CA PHE A 4 -9.61 -8.99 -10.84
C PHE A 4 -10.24 -7.62 -10.53
N TYR A 5 -9.41 -6.59 -10.35
CA TYR A 5 -9.90 -5.22 -10.19
C TYR A 5 -10.48 -4.69 -11.51
N LEU A 6 -9.79 -4.92 -12.63
CA LEU A 6 -10.26 -4.51 -13.97
C LEU A 6 -11.52 -5.27 -14.41
N GLU A 7 -11.65 -6.53 -14.01
CA GLU A 7 -12.85 -7.34 -14.22
C GLU A 7 -14.00 -6.98 -13.28
N GLY A 8 -13.79 -6.07 -12.32
CA GLY A 8 -14.81 -5.66 -11.33
C GLY A 8 -15.14 -6.71 -10.27
N LYS A 9 -14.37 -7.79 -10.16
CA LYS A 9 -14.55 -8.84 -9.14
C LYS A 9 -14.18 -8.35 -7.74
N ILE A 10 -13.29 -7.38 -7.66
CA ILE A 10 -12.89 -6.71 -6.42
C ILE A 10 -12.90 -5.18 -6.63
N LYS A 11 -13.19 -4.44 -5.56
CA LYS A 11 -13.36 -2.98 -5.62
C LYS A 11 -12.08 -2.18 -5.39
N ALA A 12 -11.03 -2.83 -4.87
CA ALA A 12 -9.75 -2.21 -4.55
C ALA A 12 -8.66 -3.27 -4.45
N ILE A 13 -7.41 -2.85 -4.59
CA ILE A 13 -6.21 -3.67 -4.36
C ILE A 13 -5.27 -2.95 -3.40
N GLY A 14 -4.50 -3.70 -2.62
CA GLY A 14 -3.64 -3.14 -1.59
C GLY A 14 -2.49 -4.07 -1.23
N LEU A 15 -1.71 -3.65 -0.25
CA LEU A 15 -0.51 -4.32 0.28
C LEU A 15 -0.66 -4.56 1.78
N SER A 16 0.19 -5.44 2.32
CA SER A 16 0.33 -5.63 3.77
C SER A 16 1.79 -5.88 4.09
N ASN A 17 2.33 -5.15 5.07
CA ASN A 17 3.73 -5.20 5.53
C ASN A 17 4.76 -4.74 4.48
N PHE A 18 4.40 -3.81 3.59
CA PHE A 18 5.33 -3.29 2.59
C PHE A 18 6.02 -2.01 3.08
N LEU A 19 7.36 -1.97 2.96
CA LEU A 19 8.20 -0.79 3.22
C LEU A 19 8.45 -0.02 1.92
N VAL A 20 9.04 1.17 2.01
CA VAL A 20 9.22 2.10 0.88
C VAL A 20 9.90 1.44 -0.31
N HIS A 21 11.00 0.73 -0.08
CA HIS A 21 11.75 0.06 -1.14
C HIS A 21 10.95 -1.07 -1.82
N HIS A 22 10.05 -1.74 -1.11
CA HIS A 22 9.15 -2.73 -1.71
C HIS A 22 8.14 -2.06 -2.65
N ILE A 23 7.57 -0.92 -2.24
CA ILE A 23 6.59 -0.18 -3.05
C ILE A 23 7.27 0.44 -4.28
N GLU A 24 8.48 0.99 -4.13
CA GLU A 24 9.27 1.50 -5.25
C GLU A 24 9.65 0.41 -6.26
N ALA A 25 9.95 -0.80 -5.80
CA ALA A 25 10.17 -1.93 -6.70
C ALA A 25 8.88 -2.31 -7.43
N LEU A 26 7.75 -2.39 -6.72
CA LEU A 26 6.43 -2.70 -7.29
C LEU A 26 5.99 -1.68 -8.34
N LYS A 27 6.22 -0.38 -8.09
CA LYS A 27 5.88 0.72 -8.99
C LYS A 27 6.50 0.60 -10.39
N LYS A 28 7.62 -0.12 -10.53
CA LYS A 28 8.29 -0.29 -11.82
C LYS A 28 7.50 -1.18 -12.78
N SER A 29 6.63 -2.05 -12.27
CA SER A 29 5.86 -3.01 -13.07
C SER A 29 4.34 -2.90 -12.88
N ALA A 30 3.88 -2.34 -11.77
CA ALA A 30 2.45 -2.17 -11.49
C ALA A 30 1.81 -1.14 -12.43
N LYS A 31 0.68 -1.51 -13.03
CA LYS A 31 -0.18 -0.63 -13.82
C LYS A 31 -1.15 0.15 -12.94
N ILE A 32 -1.53 -0.43 -11.80
CA ILE A 32 -2.46 0.14 -10.83
C ILE A 32 -1.75 0.22 -9.48
N LEU A 33 -1.63 1.44 -8.95
CA LEU A 33 -1.05 1.64 -7.62
C LEU A 33 -1.98 1.06 -6.54
N PRO A 34 -1.42 0.45 -5.49
CA PRO A 34 -2.21 -0.05 -4.37
C PRO A 34 -2.88 1.11 -3.62
N MET A 35 -4.11 0.90 -3.18
CA MET A 35 -4.92 1.92 -2.49
C MET A 35 -4.76 1.86 -0.97
N VAL A 36 -4.30 0.73 -0.44
CA VAL A 36 -4.05 0.50 0.99
C VAL A 36 -2.68 -0.15 1.18
N ASN A 37 -2.02 0.17 2.29
CA ASN A 37 -0.93 -0.63 2.85
C ASN A 37 -1.24 -0.88 4.33
N GLN A 38 -1.49 -2.14 4.67
CA GLN A 38 -1.78 -2.56 6.03
C GLN A 38 -0.46 -2.79 6.79
N LEU A 39 -0.27 -2.14 7.94
CA LEU A 39 1.00 -2.11 8.68
C LEU A 39 0.76 -2.31 10.18
N GLU A 40 1.74 -2.90 10.86
CA GLU A 40 1.80 -2.87 12.33
C GLU A 40 2.01 -1.42 12.76
N PHE A 41 0.97 -0.76 13.27
CA PHE A 41 1.03 0.67 13.55
C PHE A 41 0.32 0.98 14.85
N HIS A 42 1.09 1.42 15.84
CA HIS A 42 0.61 1.74 17.19
C HIS A 42 1.56 2.75 17.86
N PRO A 43 1.23 3.34 19.01
CA PRO A 43 2.07 4.37 19.65
C PRO A 43 3.52 3.94 19.95
N GLY A 44 3.79 2.64 20.05
CA GLY A 44 5.13 2.08 20.23
C GLY A 44 5.90 1.81 18.93
N TYR A 45 5.22 1.87 17.78
CA TYR A 45 5.81 1.59 16.47
C TYR A 45 5.11 2.41 15.38
N LEU A 46 5.61 3.64 15.19
CA LEU A 46 5.00 4.65 14.31
C LEU A 46 5.48 4.60 12.86
N GLN A 47 6.60 3.93 12.57
CA GLN A 47 7.12 3.75 11.20
C GLN A 47 6.99 5.00 10.27
N PRO A 48 7.53 6.17 10.65
CA PRO A 48 7.19 7.46 10.03
C PRO A 48 7.53 7.51 8.53
N GLU A 49 8.62 6.87 8.12
CA GLU A 49 9.07 6.85 6.72
C GLU A 49 8.02 6.26 5.77
N ILE A 50 7.53 5.05 6.07
CA ILE A 50 6.53 4.37 5.24
C ILE A 50 5.16 5.06 5.33
N VAL A 51 4.80 5.60 6.50
CA VAL A 51 3.53 6.31 6.70
C VAL A 51 3.49 7.59 5.87
N GLU A 52 4.53 8.41 5.94
CA GLU A 52 4.65 9.61 5.10
C GLU A 52 4.68 9.26 3.61
N TYR A 53 5.40 8.20 3.24
CA TYR A 53 5.46 7.75 1.86
C TYR A 53 4.09 7.34 1.35
N CYS A 54 3.34 6.54 2.12
CA CYS A 54 1.98 6.13 1.79
C CYS A 54 1.06 7.35 1.61
N GLN A 55 1.09 8.30 2.56
CA GLN A 55 0.30 9.53 2.49
C GLN A 55 0.62 10.38 1.25
N LYS A 56 1.90 10.58 0.94
CA LYS A 56 2.36 11.33 -0.25
C LYS A 56 1.92 10.68 -1.57
N ASN A 57 1.70 9.37 -1.58
CA ASN A 57 1.33 8.60 -2.77
C ASN A 57 -0.16 8.21 -2.83
N ASN A 58 -1.01 8.81 -1.99
CA ASN A 58 -2.44 8.47 -1.90
C ASN A 58 -2.70 6.98 -1.58
N ILE A 59 -1.82 6.36 -0.78
CA ILE A 59 -1.98 5.01 -0.26
C ILE A 59 -2.45 5.14 1.19
N VAL A 60 -3.63 4.60 1.51
CA VAL A 60 -4.16 4.62 2.87
C VAL A 60 -3.36 3.65 3.75
N VAL A 61 -2.91 4.13 4.91
CA VAL A 61 -2.33 3.26 5.94
C VAL A 61 -3.46 2.65 6.76
N GLN A 62 -3.48 1.32 6.87
CA GLN A 62 -4.41 0.59 7.73
C GLN A 62 -3.62 -0.08 8.87
N ALA A 63 -3.87 0.32 10.11
CA ALA A 63 -3.27 -0.31 11.28
C ALA A 63 -3.92 -1.69 11.55
N TRP A 64 -3.11 -2.66 11.99
CA TRP A 64 -3.57 -3.93 12.56
C TRP A 64 -2.92 -4.20 13.92
#